data_AF-A0AAW8ANX6-F1
#
_entry.id   AF-A0AAW8ANX6-F1
#
_cell.length_a   1.000
_cell.length_b   1.000
_cell.length_c   1.000
_cell.angle_alpha   90.00
_cell.angle_beta   90.00
_cell.angle_gamma   90.00
#
_symmetry.space_group_name_H-M   'P 1'
#
loop_
_entity.id
_entity.type
_entity.pdbx_description
1 polymer ?
#
loop_
_entity_poly.entity_id
_entity_poly.type
_entity_poly.pdbx_seq_one_letter_code
_entity_poly.pdbx_strand_id
1 'polypeptide(L)'
;MVQSEVAERMQVGPGTKDYGALSLAVQYFAKPEVVARVPASCFVPRPNVDSTVIRLTRHTSPPVEVMDEGYLFAVIRASFNQRRKTLVN
;
A
#
# COMPACT_ATOMS: atom_id res chain seq x y z
N MET A 1 -6.20 0.33 -12.04
CA MET A 1 -4.97 -0.33 -12.50
C MET A 1 -3.79 0.55 -12.10
N VAL A 2 -2.71 -0.04 -11.61
CA VAL A 2 -1.50 0.67 -11.14
C VAL A 2 -0.26 -0.10 -11.59
N GLN A 3 0.93 0.48 -11.45
CA GLN A 3 2.19 -0.25 -11.66
C GLN A 3 2.29 -1.46 -10.72
N SER A 4 2.87 -2.57 -11.20
CA SER A 4 2.95 -3.82 -10.44
C SER A 4 3.56 -3.68 -9.04
N GLU A 5 4.67 -2.95 -8.92
CA GLU A 5 5.34 -2.69 -7.63
C GLU A 5 4.41 -1.94 -6.66
N VAL A 6 3.63 -0.97 -7.16
CA VAL A 6 2.71 -0.20 -6.32
C VAL A 6 1.59 -1.09 -5.79
N ALA A 7 1.03 -1.97 -6.63
CA ALA A 7 0.01 -2.93 -6.18
C ALA A 7 0.55 -3.88 -5.12
N GLU A 8 1.79 -4.35 -5.26
CA GLU A 8 2.45 -5.21 -4.27
C GLU A 8 2.61 -4.47 -2.95
N ARG A 9 3.13 -3.23 -2.97
CA ARG A 9 3.28 -2.40 -1.78
C ARG A 9 1.96 -2.15 -1.04
N MET A 10 0.83 -2.10 -1.74
CA MET A 10 -0.48 -1.93 -1.11
C MET A 10 -0.92 -3.18 -0.34
N GLN A 11 -0.59 -4.38 -0.83
CA GLN A 11 -1.07 -5.66 -0.28
C GLN A 11 -0.14 -6.28 0.77
N VAL A 12 1.16 -6.02 0.72
CA VAL A 12 2.15 -6.67 1.60
C VAL A 12 1.95 -6.34 3.09
N GLY A 13 2.29 -7.32 3.93
CA GLY A 13 2.30 -7.18 5.40
C GLY A 13 3.70 -6.90 5.99
N PRO A 14 3.78 -6.76 7.32
CA PRO A 14 5.02 -6.47 8.05
C PRO A 14 6.16 -7.46 7.76
N GLY A 15 7.40 -7.00 7.94
CA GLY A 15 8.61 -7.83 7.77
C GLY A 15 9.11 -7.92 6.32
N THR A 16 8.42 -7.29 5.37
CA THR A 16 8.84 -7.24 3.96
C THR A 16 9.49 -5.90 3.60
N LYS A 17 10.36 -5.90 2.58
CA LYS A 17 10.99 -4.67 2.05
C LYS A 17 9.96 -3.69 1.49
N ASP A 18 8.81 -4.18 1.05
CA ASP A 18 7.79 -3.38 0.38
C ASP A 18 6.75 -2.80 1.36
N TYR A 19 6.75 -3.30 2.60
CA TYR A 19 5.88 -2.80 3.67
C TYR A 19 6.24 -1.38 4.09
N GLY A 20 5.24 -0.50 4.09
CA GLY A 20 5.44 0.90 4.40
C GLY A 20 4.16 1.66 4.75
N ALA A 21 4.30 2.98 4.81
CA ALA A 21 3.18 3.90 5.03
C ALA A 21 2.06 3.71 3.99
N LEU A 22 2.39 3.40 2.73
CA LEU A 22 1.39 3.12 1.69
C LEU A 22 0.59 1.85 1.99
N SER A 23 1.25 0.78 2.45
CA SER A 23 0.61 -0.48 2.82
C SER A 23 -0.44 -0.23 3.90
N LEU A 24 -0.02 0.46 4.97
CA LEU A 24 -0.88 0.81 6.09
C LEU A 24 -2.03 1.74 5.69
N ALA A 25 -1.76 2.76 4.88
CA ALA A 25 -2.78 3.69 4.43
C ALA A 25 -3.88 2.98 3.63
N VAL A 26 -3.51 2.11 2.69
CA VAL A 26 -4.51 1.37 1.92
C VAL A 26 -5.26 0.37 2.79
N GLN A 27 -4.53 -0.41 3.60
CA GLN A 27 -5.11 -1.45 4.45
C GLN A 27 -6.01 -0.90 5.57
N TYR A 28 -5.79 0.35 5.98
CA TYR A 28 -6.67 1.03 6.94
C TYR A 28 -8.08 1.28 6.36
N PHE A 29 -8.16 1.72 5.11
CA PHE A 29 -9.44 2.08 4.48
C PHE A 29 -10.11 0.92 3.73
N ALA A 30 -9.32 -0.04 3.23
CA ALA A 30 -9.82 -1.10 2.36
C ALA A 30 -8.95 -2.35 2.42
N LYS A 31 -9.54 -3.50 2.08
CA LYS A 31 -8.81 -4.73 1.81
C LYS A 31 -8.33 -4.75 0.35
N PRO A 32 -7.01 -4.66 0.09
CA PRO A 32 -6.44 -4.75 -1.26
C PRO A 32 -6.33 -6.20 -1.73
N GLU A 33 -6.75 -6.46 -2.98
CA GLU A 33 -6.66 -7.78 -3.61
C GLU A 33 -6.22 -7.64 -5.07
N VAL A 34 -5.21 -8.40 -5.49
CA VAL A 34 -4.79 -8.46 -6.89
C VAL A 34 -5.81 -9.28 -7.67
N VAL A 35 -6.40 -8.65 -8.70
CA VAL A 35 -7.40 -9.28 -9.57
C VAL A 35 -6.73 -9.84 -10.83
N ALA A 36 -5.77 -9.10 -11.39
CA ALA A 36 -5.07 -9.52 -12.60
C ALA A 36 -3.70 -8.83 -12.73
N ARG A 37 -2.75 -9.51 -13.35
CA ARG A 37 -1.49 -8.93 -13.83
C ARG A 37 -1.63 -8.63 -15.32
N VAL A 38 -1.16 -7.46 -15.74
CA VAL A 38 -1.28 -6.96 -17.11
C VAL A 38 0.12 -6.62 -17.66
N PRO A 39 0.65 -7.42 -18.60
CA PRO A 39 1.95 -7.16 -19.20
C PRO A 39 2.02 -5.81 -19.92
N ALA A 40 3.19 -5.18 -19.94
CA ALA A 40 3.40 -3.93 -20.67
C ALA A 40 3.08 -4.04 -22.18
N SER A 41 3.18 -5.24 -22.77
CA SER A 41 2.86 -5.48 -24.18
C SER A 41 1.38 -5.26 -24.54
N CYS A 42 0.49 -5.13 -23.55
CA CYS A 42 -0.92 -4.83 -23.77
C CYS A 42 -1.22 -3.33 -24.03
N PHE A 43 -0.19 -2.46 -24.03
CA PHE A 43 -0.36 -1.00 -24.14
C PHE A 43 0.38 -0.40 -25.34
N VAL A 44 -0.14 0.72 -25.86
CA VAL A 44 0.48 1.53 -26.91
C VAL A 44 0.43 3.02 -26.50
N PRO A 45 1.57 3.74 -26.39
CA PRO A 45 2.93 3.21 -26.43
C PRO A 45 3.23 2.27 -25.25
N ARG A 46 4.19 1.36 -25.45
CA ARG A 46 4.57 0.38 -24.44
C ARG A 46 5.22 1.08 -23.22
N PRO A 47 4.71 0.90 -22.00
CA PRO A 47 5.36 1.41 -20.78
C PRO A 47 6.59 0.56 -20.41
N ASN A 48 7.44 1.10 -19.55
CA ASN A 48 8.67 0.43 -19.09
C ASN A 48 8.44 -0.65 -18.03
N VAL A 49 7.26 -0.69 -17.43
CA VAL A 49 6.93 -1.59 -16.31
C VAL A 49 5.57 -2.22 -16.54
N ASP A 50 5.38 -3.39 -15.95
CA ASP A 50 4.09 -4.08 -15.97
C ASP A 50 3.06 -3.39 -15.06
N SER A 51 1.80 -3.70 -15.31
CA SER A 51 0.66 -3.18 -14.57
C SER A 51 -0.07 -4.29 -13.81
N THR A 52 -0.79 -3.89 -12.77
CA THR A 52 -1.65 -4.76 -11.97
C THR A 52 -3.03 -4.13 -11.80
N VAL A 53 -4.07 -4.94 -12.00
CA VAL A 53 -5.44 -4.61 -11.61
C VAL A 53 -5.61 -5.03 -10.16
N ILE A 54 -5.90 -4.04 -9.30
CA ILE A 54 -6.14 -4.21 -7.88
C ILE A 54 -7.60 -3.84 -7.57
N ARG A 55 -8.25 -4.65 -6.75
CA ARG A 55 -9.54 -4.37 -6.14
C ARG A 55 -9.31 -3.87 -4.72
N LEU A 56 -9.91 -2.74 -4.39
CA LEU A 56 -9.91 -2.19 -3.04
C LEU A 56 -11.33 -2.31 -2.49
N THR A 57 -11.55 -3.27 -1.60
CA THR A 57 -12.85 -3.44 -0.94
C THR A 57 -12.86 -2.60 0.33
N ARG A 58 -13.54 -1.45 0.29
CA ARG A 58 -13.63 -0.56 1.46
C ARG A 58 -14.25 -1.29 2.65
N HIS A 59 -13.72 -1.03 3.83
CA HIS A 59 -14.30 -1.55 5.06
C HIS A 59 -15.55 -0.75 5.43
N THR A 60 -16.55 -1.42 6.01
CA THR A 60 -17.72 -0.76 6.61
C THR A 60 -17.34 0.04 7.85
N SER A 61 -16.41 -0.52 8.64
CA SER A 61 -15.76 0.12 9.78
C SER A 61 -14.25 -0.15 9.66
N PRO A 62 -13.37 0.82 9.96
CA PRO A 62 -11.93 0.59 9.94
C PRO A 62 -11.53 -0.63 10.77
N PRO A 63 -10.48 -1.37 10.38
CA PRO A 63 -10.04 -2.57 11.11
C PRO A 63 -9.50 -2.25 12.50
N VAL A 64 -9.16 -0.98 12.75
CA VAL A 64 -8.75 -0.45 14.05
C VAL A 64 -9.46 0.87 14.30
N GLU A 65 -10.12 0.98 15.46
CA GLU A 65 -10.68 2.23 15.93
C GLU A 65 -9.59 3.07 16.58
N VAL A 66 -9.55 4.35 16.25
CA VAL A 66 -8.57 5.29 16.78
C VAL A 66 -9.26 6.56 17.24
N MET A 67 -8.70 7.20 18.25
CA MET A 67 -9.22 8.47 18.77
C MET A 67 -8.99 9.63 17.79
N ASP A 68 -7.89 9.58 17.04
CA ASP A 68 -7.51 10.60 16.06
C ASP A 68 -6.81 9.92 14.88
N GLU A 69 -7.50 9.88 13.72
CA GLU A 69 -6.96 9.34 12.47
C GLU A 69 -5.77 10.15 11.96
N GLY A 70 -5.81 11.48 12.11
CA GLY A 70 -4.73 12.37 11.69
C GLY A 70 -3.44 12.08 12.47
N TYR A 71 -3.55 11.87 13.78
CA TYR A 71 -2.42 11.47 14.62
C TYR A 71 -1.88 10.09 14.24
N LEU A 72 -2.74 9.11 13.97
CA LEU A 72 -2.31 7.79 13.48
C LEU A 72 -1.45 7.92 12.22
N PHE A 73 -1.93 8.65 11.21
CA PHE A 73 -1.18 8.81 9.95
C PHE A 73 0.10 9.64 10.11
N ALA A 74 0.12 10.60 11.03
CA ALA A 74 1.34 11.33 11.38
C ALA A 74 2.40 10.38 11.99
N VAL A 75 2.00 9.51 12.91
CA VAL A 75 2.89 8.50 13.52
C VAL A 75 3.38 7.50 12.47
N ILE A 76 2.50 6.99 11.61
CA ILE A 76 2.88 6.09 10.51
C ILE A 76 3.93 6.76 9.62
N ARG A 77 3.69 8.01 9.19
CA ARG A 77 4.64 8.73 8.35
C ARG A 77 6.00 8.92 9.04
N ALA A 78 6.00 9.33 10.30
CA ALA A 78 7.23 9.48 11.09
C ALA A 78 8.00 8.17 11.20
N SER A 79 7.31 7.06 11.50
CA SER A 79 7.89 5.73 11.68
C SER A 79 8.58 5.21 10.41
N PHE A 80 8.02 5.49 9.23
CA PHE A 80 8.56 4.99 7.96
C PHE A 80 9.53 5.95 7.26
N ASN A 81 9.76 7.16 7.79
CA ASN A 81 10.77 8.07 7.24
C ASN A 81 12.20 7.53 7.40
N GLN A 82 12.48 6.81 8.50
CA GLN A 82 13.79 6.21 8.78
C GLN A 82 13.69 4.70 8.98
N ARG A 83 13.32 3.96 7.92
CA ARG A 83 13.05 2.49 7.96
C ARG A 83 14.17 1.60 8.52
N ARG A 84 15.40 2.11 8.63
CA ARG A 84 16.58 1.40 9.15
C ARG A 84 16.94 1.81 10.59
N LYS A 85 16.06 2.53 11.27
CA LYS A 85 16.21 2.94 12.67
C LYS A 85 15.12 2.29 13.52
N THR A 86 15.39 2.19 14.82
CA THR A 86 14.37 1.82 15.82
C THR A 86 13.34 2.94 15.93
N LEU A 87 12.13 2.60 16.36
CA LEU A 87 10.98 3.52 16.43
C LEU A 87 11.21 4.74 17.34
N VAL A 88 12.07 4.60 18.35
CA VAL A 88 12.35 5.65 19.36
C VAL A 88 13.36 6.70 18.86
N ASN A 89 14.17 6.37 17.84
CA ASN A 89 15.16 7.29 17.26
C ASN A 89 14.50 8.30 16.30
#